data_AF-D0NMS9-F1
#
_entry.id   AF-D0NMS9-F1
#
_cell.length_a   1.000
_cell.length_b   1.000
_cell.length_c   1.000
_cell.angle_alpha   90.00
_cell.angle_beta   90.00
_cell.angle_gamma   90.00
#
_symmetry.space_group_name_H-M   'P 1'
#
loop_
_entity.id
_entity.type
_entity.pdbx_description
1 polymer ?
#
loop_
_entity_poly.entity_id
_entity_poly.type
_entity_poly.pdbx_seq_one_letter_code
_entity_poly.pdbx_strand_id
1 'polypeptide(L)'
;MWVLKSPHRFLAFALITLFALTAMMTSANQQVEPTHRRLATLADAPSLRLQFTLKRPTMNVYGQTQFYVFANPIVSSDNTSVLYDGYTAFMDGTTDYTLMLVNGVAYFVTSQVGDASSASAQCLSSSLLPPINDIVSALNDATAISSAAAGNDTITCASGNLFQATLGDANFVICSSVSDGFTIYGSDLDISVEYLDSPVDITAPTVSGDAALSCETVVTPTSVSETAVALLTGQTIPSSIRRNLQSGSTITLAASSCACKSTRRPCIFFHGLGQTSEQSTLQTKSSYFGDLSKKAPCCSSIKYAQLNTASNSWTDATLQQKVCDFALSASSTSSSSSKTIADTIIVTHSMGGLMVAGAGEWAMQIRIKHYMGEFERPNDWKYGL
;
A
#
# COMPACT_ATOMS: atom_id res chain seq x y z
N MET A 1 44.40 -15.11 -53.20
CA MET A 1 45.79 -15.55 -53.41
C MET A 1 46.29 -16.20 -52.12
N TRP A 2 46.65 -17.49 -52.17
CA TRP A 2 47.72 -18.20 -51.43
C TRP A 2 47.80 -17.95 -49.90
N VAL A 3 47.35 -18.82 -48.99
CA VAL A 3 47.87 -20.16 -48.59
C VAL A 3 49.40 -20.27 -48.58
N LEU A 4 50.02 -20.55 -47.41
CA LEU A 4 50.69 -21.82 -47.05
C LEU A 4 51.73 -21.65 -45.90
N LYS A 5 51.65 -22.55 -44.91
CA LYS A 5 52.71 -23.38 -44.26
C LYS A 5 53.98 -22.72 -43.66
N SER A 6 54.17 -22.90 -42.34
CA SER A 6 55.03 -23.90 -41.61
C SER A 6 56.23 -24.53 -42.37
N PRO A 7 57.16 -25.35 -41.79
CA PRO A 7 57.61 -25.66 -40.41
C PRO A 7 59.17 -25.75 -40.27
N HIS A 8 59.66 -26.28 -39.13
CA HIS A 8 60.83 -27.20 -38.91
C HIS A 8 61.69 -26.75 -37.72
N ARG A 9 61.63 -27.37 -36.53
CA ARG A 9 62.10 -28.70 -36.07
C ARG A 9 63.63 -28.87 -36.14
N PHE A 10 64.27 -29.14 -34.99
CA PHE A 10 65.21 -30.25 -34.65
C PHE A 10 65.67 -30.01 -33.18
N LEU A 11 65.33 -30.87 -32.20
CA LEU A 11 66.12 -32.01 -31.65
C LEU A 11 67.55 -31.59 -31.22
N ALA A 12 68.13 -31.93 -30.08
CA ALA A 12 67.82 -32.72 -28.89
C ALA A 12 68.93 -32.38 -27.86
N PHE A 13 68.72 -32.60 -26.55
CA PHE A 13 69.66 -33.34 -25.69
C PHE A 13 69.06 -33.48 -24.29
N ALA A 14 69.09 -34.72 -23.81
CA ALA A 14 68.66 -35.15 -22.50
C ALA A 14 69.64 -34.66 -21.41
N LEU A 15 69.12 -34.40 -20.21
CA LEU A 15 69.82 -34.80 -18.99
C LEU A 15 68.79 -35.15 -17.91
N ILE A 16 68.81 -36.40 -17.51
CA ILE A 16 68.09 -36.97 -16.38
C ILE A 16 68.88 -36.62 -15.13
N THR A 17 68.26 -35.93 -14.16
CA THR A 17 68.72 -35.96 -12.77
C THR A 17 67.53 -36.23 -11.85
N LEU A 18 67.64 -37.36 -11.18
CA LEU A 18 66.73 -37.94 -10.22
C LEU A 18 66.97 -37.25 -8.87
N PHE A 19 66.00 -36.52 -8.34
CA PHE A 19 65.93 -36.22 -6.91
C PHE A 19 64.58 -36.71 -6.37
N ALA A 20 64.65 -37.79 -5.61
CA ALA A 20 63.55 -38.25 -4.79
C ALA A 20 63.34 -37.25 -3.64
N LEU A 21 62.18 -36.58 -3.63
CA LEU A 21 61.61 -36.04 -2.41
C LEU A 21 60.27 -36.73 -2.17
N THR A 22 60.25 -37.50 -1.08
CA THR A 22 59.08 -38.07 -0.43
C THR A 22 58.09 -36.95 -0.09
N ALA A 23 56.95 -36.91 -0.81
CA ALA A 23 55.79 -36.16 -0.37
C ALA A 23 55.12 -36.93 0.77
N MET A 24 55.40 -36.52 2.00
CA MET A 24 54.56 -36.82 3.15
C MET A 24 53.19 -36.20 2.88
N MET A 25 52.14 -37.03 2.82
CA MET A 25 50.76 -36.58 2.87
C MET A 25 50.54 -35.86 4.20
N THR A 26 50.59 -34.53 4.20
CA THR A 26 49.95 -33.75 5.26
C THR A 26 48.48 -33.63 4.87
N SER A 27 47.64 -34.36 5.59
CA SER A 27 46.22 -34.08 5.68
C SER A 27 46.09 -32.65 6.20
N ALA A 28 45.92 -31.68 5.29
CA ALA A 28 45.45 -30.36 5.64
C ALA A 28 44.02 -30.56 6.16
N ASN A 29 43.91 -30.71 7.47
CA ASN A 29 42.68 -30.55 8.20
C ASN A 29 42.21 -29.12 7.86
N GLN A 30 41.28 -28.99 6.90
CA GLN A 30 40.52 -27.76 6.75
C GLN A 30 39.74 -27.62 8.06
N GLN A 31 40.35 -26.95 9.03
CA GLN A 31 39.60 -26.30 10.08
C GLN A 31 38.71 -25.30 9.36
N VAL A 32 37.44 -25.67 9.23
CA VAL A 32 36.35 -24.73 9.08
C VAL A 32 36.51 -23.78 10.26
N GLU A 33 37.12 -22.61 9.99
CA GLU A 33 37.00 -21.44 10.84
C GLU A 33 35.52 -21.32 11.20
N PRO A 34 35.15 -21.30 12.49
CA PRO A 34 33.77 -21.06 12.85
C PRO A 34 33.47 -19.66 12.34
N THR A 35 32.65 -19.53 11.29
CA THR A 35 31.99 -18.27 10.97
C THR A 35 31.29 -17.83 12.23
N HIS A 36 31.92 -16.93 12.98
CA HIS A 36 31.29 -16.18 14.04
C HIS A 36 30.03 -15.61 13.39
N ARG A 37 28.85 -16.08 13.81
CA ARG A 37 27.57 -15.49 13.42
C ARG A 37 27.65 -14.02 13.83
N ARG A 38 27.94 -13.13 12.87
CA ARG A 38 27.81 -11.70 13.09
C ARG A 38 26.33 -11.51 13.43
N LEU A 39 26.04 -11.12 14.67
CA LEU A 39 24.69 -10.74 15.04
C LEU A 39 24.29 -9.61 14.10
N ALA A 40 23.11 -9.73 13.48
CA ALA A 40 22.63 -8.72 12.56
C ALA A 40 22.59 -7.37 13.28
N THR A 41 23.14 -6.32 12.67
CA THR A 41 23.16 -4.98 13.27
C THR A 41 22.53 -3.99 12.30
N LEU A 42 21.80 -3.01 12.83
CA LEU A 42 21.25 -1.94 11.99
C LEU A 42 22.34 -1.10 11.31
N ALA A 43 23.57 -1.07 11.85
CA ALA A 43 24.68 -0.36 11.23
C ALA A 43 25.00 -0.86 9.82
N ASP A 44 24.60 -2.09 9.50
CA ASP A 44 24.76 -2.70 8.17
C ASP A 44 23.48 -2.59 7.30
N ALA A 45 22.48 -1.81 7.70
CA ALA A 45 21.24 -1.66 6.94
C ALA A 45 21.54 -1.00 5.57
N PRO A 46 21.15 -1.64 4.46
CA PRO A 46 21.30 -1.08 3.13
C PRO A 46 20.19 -0.06 2.83
N SER A 47 20.43 0.77 1.82
CA SER A 47 19.34 1.53 1.19
C SER A 47 18.38 0.57 0.49
N LEU A 48 17.10 0.96 0.43
CA LEU A 48 16.01 0.13 -0.03
C LEU A 48 15.38 0.73 -1.29
N ARG A 49 15.01 -0.14 -2.23
CA ARG A 49 14.02 0.15 -3.28
C ARG A 49 12.75 -0.64 -3.00
N LEU A 50 11.65 0.06 -2.77
CA LEU A 50 10.34 -0.53 -2.53
C LEU A 50 9.48 -0.33 -3.77
N GLN A 51 9.13 -1.41 -4.47
CA GLN A 51 8.16 -1.40 -5.54
C GLN A 51 6.77 -1.70 -4.98
N PHE A 52 5.91 -0.69 -4.98
CA PHE A 52 4.50 -0.86 -4.65
C PHE A 52 3.74 -1.33 -5.88
N THR A 53 2.92 -2.37 -5.72
CA THR A 53 2.00 -2.88 -6.74
C THR A 53 0.59 -2.86 -6.20
N LEU A 54 -0.21 -1.90 -6.65
CA LEU A 54 -1.60 -1.71 -6.27
C LEU A 54 -2.49 -2.67 -7.05
N LYS A 55 -3.20 -3.56 -6.35
CA LYS A 55 -4.04 -4.57 -6.99
C LYS A 55 -5.42 -4.04 -7.37
N ARG A 56 -5.84 -2.92 -6.78
CA ARG A 56 -7.14 -2.29 -7.04
C ARG A 56 -6.96 -1.02 -7.90
N PRO A 57 -7.64 -0.91 -9.05
CA PRO A 57 -7.62 0.31 -9.86
C PRO A 57 -8.11 1.56 -9.13
N THR A 58 -8.86 1.39 -8.05
CA THR A 58 -9.39 2.48 -7.22
C THR A 58 -8.33 3.11 -6.32
N MET A 59 -7.19 2.46 -6.15
CA MET A 59 -6.08 2.92 -5.32
C MET A 59 -4.99 3.63 -6.12
N ASN A 60 -5.14 3.74 -7.45
CA ASN A 60 -4.13 4.34 -8.31
C ASN A 60 -3.66 5.70 -7.78
N VAL A 61 -2.35 5.86 -7.71
CA VAL A 61 -1.70 7.09 -7.25
C VAL A 61 -1.17 7.79 -8.50
N TYR A 62 -1.66 9.00 -8.78
CA TYR A 62 -1.40 9.72 -10.04
C TYR A 62 -1.61 8.85 -11.30
N GLY A 63 -2.68 8.04 -11.30
CA GLY A 63 -3.02 7.13 -12.39
C GLY A 63 -2.18 5.86 -12.47
N GLN A 64 -1.12 5.73 -11.67
CA GLN A 64 -0.22 4.59 -11.66
C GLN A 64 -0.72 3.49 -10.71
N THR A 65 -0.62 2.23 -11.14
CA THR A 65 -0.82 1.04 -10.30
C THR A 65 0.49 0.52 -9.72
N GLN A 66 1.62 1.00 -10.20
CA GLN A 66 2.95 0.62 -9.72
C GLN A 66 3.82 1.85 -9.59
N PHE A 67 4.57 1.94 -8.51
CA PHE A 67 5.52 3.04 -8.27
C PHE A 67 6.63 2.58 -7.33
N TYR A 68 7.71 3.36 -7.31
CA TYR A 68 8.89 3.08 -6.50
C TYR A 68 9.05 4.11 -5.39
N VAL A 69 9.39 3.63 -4.21
CA VAL A 69 9.91 4.44 -3.11
C VAL A 69 11.38 4.05 -2.92
N PHE A 70 12.25 5.05 -2.83
CA PHE A 70 13.65 4.86 -2.46
C PHE A 70 13.86 5.32 -1.02
N ALA A 71 14.67 4.59 -0.26
CA ALA A 71 14.87 4.89 1.15
C ALA A 71 16.31 4.61 1.62
N ASN A 72 16.87 5.50 2.43
CA ASN A 72 18.16 5.36 3.10
C ASN A 72 17.95 5.22 4.61
N PRO A 73 18.59 4.24 5.28
CA PRO A 73 18.48 4.10 6.72
C PRO A 73 19.31 5.18 7.43
N ILE A 74 18.67 5.86 8.38
CA ILE A 74 19.27 6.75 9.38
C ILE A 74 19.21 6.02 10.72
N VAL A 75 20.34 5.43 11.10
CA VAL A 75 20.44 4.55 12.27
C VAL A 75 20.83 5.37 13.50
N SER A 76 20.19 5.10 14.63
CA SER A 76 20.56 5.73 15.91
C SER A 76 21.97 5.35 16.34
N SER A 77 22.62 6.20 17.14
CA SER A 77 24.01 5.99 17.58
C SER A 77 24.23 4.71 18.41
N ASP A 78 23.18 4.20 19.04
CA ASP A 78 23.15 2.96 19.80
C ASP A 78 22.78 1.73 18.96
N ASN A 79 22.53 1.90 17.65
CA ASN A 79 22.11 0.88 16.69
C ASN A 79 20.81 0.14 17.06
N THR A 80 19.93 0.75 17.87
CA THR A 80 18.67 0.11 18.31
C THR A 80 17.45 0.58 17.54
N SER A 81 17.55 1.72 16.84
CA SER A 81 16.42 2.37 16.19
C SER A 81 16.81 2.87 14.80
N VAL A 82 15.84 2.93 13.90
CA VAL A 82 16.02 3.39 12.53
C VAL A 82 14.91 4.35 12.12
N LEU A 83 15.29 5.36 11.36
CA LEU A 83 14.40 6.20 10.57
C LEU A 83 14.82 6.03 9.11
N TYR A 84 13.88 6.02 8.17
CA TYR A 84 14.23 6.00 6.75
C TYR A 84 13.98 7.35 6.11
N ASP A 85 15.05 7.95 5.60
CA ASP A 85 14.92 9.07 4.68
C ASP A 85 14.54 8.52 3.32
N GLY A 86 13.52 9.07 2.68
CA GLY A 86 12.97 8.45 1.48
C GLY A 86 12.29 9.43 0.54
N TYR A 87 12.09 9.00 -0.70
CA TYR A 87 11.24 9.74 -1.63
C TYR A 87 10.51 8.83 -2.62
N THR A 88 9.44 9.36 -3.18
CA THR A 88 8.73 8.84 -4.36
C THR A 88 8.37 10.00 -5.27
N ALA A 89 8.43 9.76 -6.57
CA ALA A 89 8.12 10.76 -7.58
C ALA A 89 7.05 10.24 -8.55
N PHE A 90 6.14 11.12 -8.93
CA PHE A 90 5.05 10.86 -9.87
C PHE A 90 5.01 11.97 -10.91
N MET A 91 4.76 11.59 -12.16
CA MET A 91 4.54 12.55 -13.24
C MET A 91 3.04 12.58 -13.57
N ASP A 92 2.45 13.77 -13.60
CA ASP A 92 1.09 13.98 -14.10
C ASP A 92 1.07 15.16 -15.07
N GLY A 93 0.82 14.86 -16.34
CA GLY A 93 0.95 15.82 -17.44
C GLY A 93 2.38 16.35 -17.59
N THR A 94 2.57 17.65 -17.34
CA THR A 94 3.87 18.34 -17.42
C THR A 94 4.47 18.66 -16.06
N THR A 95 3.89 18.13 -14.98
CA THR A 95 4.32 18.41 -13.61
C THR A 95 4.83 17.13 -12.95
N ASP A 96 6.02 17.24 -12.37
CA ASP A 96 6.58 16.24 -11.47
C ASP A 96 6.18 16.56 -10.03
N TYR A 97 5.69 15.54 -9.33
CA TYR A 97 5.27 15.55 -7.94
C TYR A 97 6.18 14.63 -7.15
N THR A 98 6.95 15.18 -6.21
CA THR A 98 7.84 14.39 -5.36
C THR A 98 7.44 14.52 -3.90
N LEU A 99 7.22 13.38 -3.24
CA LEU A 99 7.02 13.29 -1.81
C LEU A 99 8.33 12.82 -1.19
N MET A 100 8.83 13.54 -0.18
CA MET A 100 10.09 13.22 0.50
C MET A 100 9.89 13.18 2.01
N LEU A 101 10.63 12.31 2.68
CA LEU A 101 10.83 12.31 4.13
C LEU A 101 12.33 12.43 4.37
N VAL A 102 12.77 13.49 5.04
CA VAL A 102 14.19 13.73 5.31
C VAL A 102 14.34 14.19 6.75
N ASN A 103 15.13 13.45 7.55
CA ASN A 103 15.30 13.66 8.99
C ASN A 103 13.97 13.80 9.75
N GLY A 104 12.95 13.05 9.32
CA GLY A 104 11.64 13.01 9.95
C GLY A 104 10.72 14.19 9.59
N VAL A 105 11.19 15.11 8.73
CA VAL A 105 10.37 16.18 8.15
C VAL A 105 9.87 15.72 6.78
N ALA A 106 8.57 15.86 6.54
CA ALA A 106 8.00 15.48 5.26
C ALA A 106 7.80 16.69 4.36
N TYR A 107 8.11 16.50 3.07
CA TYR A 107 8.08 17.53 2.05
C TYR A 107 7.25 17.09 0.86
N PHE A 108 6.58 18.05 0.24
CA PHE A 108 5.97 17.93 -1.06
C PHE A 108 6.63 18.93 -2.00
N VAL A 109 7.22 18.42 -3.06
CA VAL A 109 7.93 19.19 -4.07
C VAL A 109 7.18 19.07 -5.40
N THR A 110 6.99 20.20 -6.06
CA THR A 110 6.44 20.23 -7.43
C THR A 110 7.40 20.95 -8.36
N SER A 111 7.62 20.41 -9.55
CA SER A 111 8.42 21.04 -10.61
C SER A 111 7.81 20.77 -11.98
N GLN A 112 8.10 21.62 -12.96
CA GLN A 112 7.85 21.29 -14.36
C GLN A 112 8.82 20.22 -14.84
N VAL A 113 8.32 19.29 -15.64
CA VAL A 113 9.11 18.19 -16.20
C VAL A 113 10.28 18.74 -17.00
N GLY A 114 11.50 18.33 -16.64
CA GLY A 114 12.74 18.77 -17.29
C GLY A 114 13.24 20.15 -16.87
N ASP A 115 12.57 20.83 -15.92
CA ASP A 115 13.01 22.10 -15.34
C ASP A 115 12.99 22.05 -13.81
N ALA A 116 14.07 21.50 -13.24
CA ALA A 116 14.26 21.46 -11.78
C ALA A 116 14.36 22.85 -11.13
N SER A 117 14.62 23.91 -11.90
CA SER A 117 14.70 25.28 -11.36
C SER A 117 13.33 25.87 -11.02
N SER A 118 12.26 25.29 -11.61
CA SER A 118 10.87 25.60 -11.29
C SER A 118 10.37 24.95 -10.00
N ALA A 119 11.23 24.21 -9.29
CA ALA A 119 10.85 23.48 -8.09
C ALA A 119 10.35 24.42 -6.98
N SER A 120 9.17 24.11 -6.47
CA SER A 120 8.64 24.66 -5.23
C SER A 120 8.45 23.54 -4.22
N ALA A 121 8.76 23.82 -2.95
CA ALA A 121 8.70 22.85 -1.88
C ALA A 121 7.93 23.41 -0.69
N GLN A 122 7.13 22.55 -0.07
CA GLN A 122 6.40 22.83 1.17
C GLN A 122 6.46 21.64 2.10
N CYS A 123 6.32 21.89 3.41
CA CYS A 123 6.27 20.83 4.40
C CYS A 123 4.86 20.25 4.52
N LEU A 124 4.79 18.96 4.79
CA LEU A 124 3.55 18.22 4.99
C LEU A 124 3.33 17.95 6.48
N SER A 125 2.09 18.11 6.92
CA SER A 125 1.67 17.67 8.24
C SER A 125 1.57 16.14 8.31
N SER A 126 1.72 15.58 9.50
CA SER A 126 1.61 14.13 9.75
C SER A 126 0.29 13.53 9.24
N SER A 127 -0.80 14.29 9.27
CA SER A 127 -2.13 13.89 8.78
C SER A 127 -2.20 13.63 7.28
N LEU A 128 -1.24 14.12 6.50
CA LEU A 128 -1.19 13.97 5.05
C LEU A 128 -0.21 12.88 4.61
N LEU A 129 0.48 12.23 5.56
CA LEU A 129 1.45 11.19 5.25
C LEU A 129 0.79 9.82 5.24
N PRO A 130 1.07 9.00 4.21
CA PRO A 130 0.77 7.58 4.29
C PRO A 130 1.55 6.96 5.48
N PRO A 131 1.02 5.90 6.11
CA PRO A 131 1.63 5.22 7.26
C PRO A 131 2.88 4.40 6.88
N ILE A 132 3.82 4.99 6.16
CA ILE A 132 5.03 4.30 5.66
C ILE A 132 5.96 3.95 6.83
N ASN A 133 6.02 4.79 7.88
CA ASN A 133 6.83 4.49 9.07
C ASN A 133 6.26 3.35 9.92
N ASP A 134 4.96 3.11 9.81
CA ASP A 134 4.32 1.99 10.48
C ASP A 134 4.72 0.65 9.84
N ILE A 135 5.38 0.65 8.66
CA ILE A 135 5.97 -0.56 8.10
C ILE A 135 7.04 -1.11 9.03
N VAL A 136 7.93 -0.28 9.59
CA VAL A 136 8.96 -0.75 10.53
C VAL A 136 8.30 -1.31 11.79
N SER A 137 7.26 -0.66 12.30
CA SER A 137 6.45 -1.15 13.41
C SER A 137 5.80 -2.51 13.09
N ALA A 138 5.22 -2.67 11.90
CA ALA A 138 4.64 -3.93 11.45
C ALA A 138 5.69 -5.04 11.29
N LEU A 139 6.91 -4.71 10.85
CA LEU A 139 8.03 -5.66 10.81
C LEU A 139 8.46 -6.10 12.21
N ASN A 140 8.38 -5.21 13.21
CA ASN A 140 8.71 -5.56 14.59
C ASN A 140 7.79 -6.65 15.14
N ASP A 141 6.50 -6.56 14.80
CA ASP A 141 5.44 -7.46 15.24
C ASP A 141 5.29 -8.70 14.33
N ALA A 142 6.19 -8.86 13.35
CA ALA A 142 6.13 -9.97 12.40
C ALA A 142 6.33 -11.32 13.13
N THR A 143 5.39 -12.24 12.91
CA THR A 143 5.38 -13.58 13.53
C THR A 143 5.50 -14.67 12.47
N ALA A 144 6.31 -15.70 12.75
CA ALA A 144 6.53 -16.79 11.79
C ALA A 144 5.27 -17.66 11.63
N ILE A 145 4.96 -18.02 10.38
CA ILE A 145 3.77 -18.82 10.02
C ILE A 145 4.18 -20.04 9.18
N SER A 146 3.36 -21.09 9.17
CA SER A 146 3.67 -22.31 8.41
C SER A 146 3.25 -22.26 6.95
N SER A 147 2.20 -21.50 6.65
CA SER A 147 1.61 -21.43 5.32
C SER A 147 0.79 -20.16 5.13
N ALA A 148 0.76 -19.67 3.89
CA ALA A 148 -0.07 -18.54 3.50
C ALA A 148 -0.69 -18.74 2.12
N ALA A 149 -1.81 -18.09 1.87
CA ALA A 149 -2.45 -18.03 0.57
C ALA A 149 -3.01 -16.63 0.29
N ALA A 150 -3.10 -16.27 -0.99
CA ALA A 150 -3.86 -15.13 -1.48
C ALA A 150 -5.06 -15.64 -2.28
N GLY A 151 -6.26 -15.59 -1.69
CA GLY A 151 -7.41 -16.29 -2.24
C GLY A 151 -7.16 -17.80 -2.32
N ASN A 152 -7.12 -18.35 -3.54
CA ASN A 152 -6.87 -19.78 -3.78
C ASN A 152 -5.39 -20.07 -4.10
N ASP A 153 -4.57 -19.04 -4.28
CA ASP A 153 -3.17 -19.20 -4.68
C ASP A 153 -2.29 -19.29 -3.45
N THR A 154 -1.50 -20.35 -3.34
CA THR A 154 -0.57 -20.53 -2.22
C THR A 154 0.61 -19.58 -2.38
N ILE A 155 0.97 -18.87 -1.31
CA ILE A 155 2.16 -18.03 -1.26
C ILE A 155 3.33 -18.92 -0.81
N THR A 156 4.25 -19.20 -1.73
CA THR A 156 5.45 -20.00 -1.45
C THR A 156 6.67 -19.11 -1.34
N CYS A 157 7.39 -19.20 -0.22
CA CYS A 157 8.65 -18.50 -0.03
C CYS A 157 9.83 -19.45 -0.24
N ALA A 158 10.70 -19.17 -1.21
CA ALA A 158 11.81 -20.07 -1.57
C ALA A 158 12.78 -20.33 -0.39
N SER A 159 12.96 -19.34 0.49
CA SER A 159 13.79 -19.47 1.69
C SER A 159 13.12 -20.25 2.82
N GLY A 160 11.81 -20.51 2.73
CA GLY A 160 10.98 -21.04 3.80
C GLY A 160 10.68 -20.03 4.92
N ASN A 161 11.17 -18.79 4.82
CA ASN A 161 10.97 -17.76 5.83
C ASN A 161 9.69 -16.97 5.54
N LEU A 162 8.61 -17.42 6.15
CA LEU A 162 7.28 -16.85 5.99
C LEU A 162 6.79 -16.25 7.30
N PHE A 163 6.38 -14.99 7.26
CA PHE A 163 5.85 -14.27 8.42
C PHE A 163 4.50 -13.66 8.11
N GLN A 164 3.70 -13.43 9.13
CA GLN A 164 2.56 -12.52 9.08
C GLN A 164 2.88 -11.25 9.86
N ALA A 165 2.38 -10.13 9.39
CA ALA A 165 2.40 -8.85 10.09
C ALA A 165 1.06 -8.16 9.92
N THR A 166 0.71 -7.28 10.85
CA THR A 166 -0.52 -6.49 10.80
C THR A 166 -0.14 -5.02 10.77
N LEU A 167 -0.76 -4.26 9.88
CA LEU A 167 -0.61 -2.82 9.79
C LEU A 167 -2.01 -2.19 9.74
N GLY A 168 -2.37 -1.43 10.78
CA GLY A 168 -3.75 -1.03 11.03
C GLY A 168 -4.64 -2.27 11.18
N ASP A 169 -5.72 -2.34 10.41
CA ASP A 169 -6.64 -3.50 10.40
C ASP A 169 -6.31 -4.52 9.30
N ALA A 170 -5.22 -4.32 8.56
CA ALA A 170 -4.86 -5.13 7.41
C ALA A 170 -3.74 -6.13 7.75
N ASN A 171 -3.96 -7.38 7.35
CA ASN A 171 -2.95 -8.43 7.46
C ASN A 171 -2.10 -8.51 6.19
N PHE A 172 -0.81 -8.77 6.41
CA PHE A 172 0.20 -8.94 5.38
C PHE A 172 0.99 -10.22 5.61
N VAL A 173 1.52 -10.76 4.53
CA VAL A 173 2.41 -11.92 4.52
C VAL A 173 3.77 -11.48 4.01
N ILE A 174 4.82 -11.76 4.76
CA ILE A 174 6.19 -11.40 4.39
C ILE A 174 6.93 -12.67 3.98
N CYS A 175 7.49 -12.65 2.76
CA CYS A 175 8.42 -13.65 2.27
C CYS A 175 9.81 -13.04 2.17
N SER A 176 10.76 -13.51 2.97
CA SER A 176 12.14 -13.03 2.91
C SER A 176 12.96 -13.82 1.89
N SER A 177 13.67 -13.13 1.01
CA SER A 177 14.68 -13.72 0.12
C SER A 177 16.08 -13.72 0.73
N VAL A 178 16.20 -13.33 2.01
CA VAL A 178 17.45 -13.17 2.77
C VAL A 178 18.38 -12.15 2.14
N SER A 179 19.16 -12.47 1.11
CA SER A 179 20.17 -11.55 0.55
C SER A 179 19.61 -10.54 -0.46
N ASP A 180 18.47 -10.85 -1.09
CA ASP A 180 17.98 -10.08 -2.23
C ASP A 180 16.81 -9.14 -1.85
N GLY A 181 16.49 -9.06 -0.56
CA GLY A 181 15.34 -8.34 -0.04
C GLY A 181 14.21 -9.24 0.45
N PHE A 182 13.00 -8.73 0.39
CA PHE A 182 11.79 -9.44 0.81
C PHE A 182 10.55 -8.89 0.12
N THR A 183 9.50 -9.71 0.04
CA THR A 183 8.21 -9.30 -0.52
C THR A 183 7.15 -9.31 0.57
N ILE A 184 6.39 -8.22 0.66
CA ILE A 184 5.21 -8.08 1.49
C ILE A 184 3.99 -8.26 0.59
N TYR A 185 3.22 -9.31 0.83
CA TYR A 185 1.96 -9.58 0.16
C TYR A 185 0.79 -9.06 0.99
N GLY A 186 -0.09 -8.30 0.35
CA GLY A 186 -1.33 -7.81 0.95
C GLY A 186 -2.55 -8.15 0.12
N SER A 187 -3.74 -7.97 0.69
CA SER A 187 -4.99 -8.16 -0.08
C SER A 187 -5.13 -7.11 -1.18
N ASP A 188 -4.64 -5.90 -0.93
CA ASP A 188 -4.91 -4.71 -1.77
C ASP A 188 -3.69 -4.18 -2.51
N LEU A 189 -2.50 -4.45 -1.98
CA LEU A 189 -1.22 -4.10 -2.59
C LEU A 189 -0.17 -5.14 -2.22
N ASP A 190 0.85 -5.25 -3.05
CA ASP A 190 2.11 -5.92 -2.71
C ASP A 190 3.24 -4.90 -2.68
N ILE A 191 4.28 -5.20 -1.91
CA ILE A 191 5.52 -4.40 -1.84
C ILE A 191 6.69 -5.35 -2.05
N SER A 192 7.45 -5.15 -3.12
CA SER A 192 8.74 -5.82 -3.28
C SER A 192 9.84 -4.90 -2.77
N VAL A 193 10.56 -5.33 -1.74
CA VAL A 193 11.67 -4.60 -1.14
C VAL A 193 12.97 -5.23 -1.62
N GLU A 194 13.84 -4.41 -2.18
CA GLU A 194 15.17 -4.78 -2.65
C GLU A 194 16.23 -3.99 -1.90
N TYR A 195 17.33 -4.66 -1.56
CA TYR A 195 18.51 -4.02 -0.99
C TYR A 195 19.40 -3.46 -2.09
N LEU A 196 19.77 -2.20 -1.98
CA LEU A 196 20.63 -1.51 -2.95
C LEU A 196 22.09 -1.60 -2.53
N ASP A 197 22.97 -1.79 -3.52
CA ASP A 197 24.42 -1.85 -3.32
C ASP A 197 25.04 -0.49 -2.91
N SER A 198 24.31 0.60 -3.09
CA SER A 198 24.79 1.96 -2.80
C SER A 198 23.65 2.86 -2.34
N PRO A 199 23.94 3.85 -1.47
CA PRO A 199 22.94 4.82 -1.06
C PRO A 199 22.39 5.64 -2.21
N VAL A 200 21.13 6.04 -2.09
CA VAL A 200 20.48 6.96 -3.03
C VAL A 200 20.73 8.40 -2.58
N ASP A 201 20.88 9.35 -3.50
CA ASP A 201 20.97 10.75 -3.11
C ASP A 201 19.59 11.27 -2.67
N ILE A 202 19.45 11.57 -1.38
CA ILE A 202 18.22 12.07 -0.77
C ILE A 202 18.60 13.28 0.08
N THR A 203 18.30 14.46 -0.44
CA THR A 203 18.62 15.74 0.21
C THR A 203 17.34 16.54 0.41
N ALA A 204 17.19 17.17 1.58
CA ALA A 204 16.04 18.01 1.87
C ALA A 204 15.94 19.18 0.87
N PRO A 205 14.75 19.49 0.34
CA PRO A 205 14.58 20.60 -0.58
C PRO A 205 14.71 21.94 0.15
N THR A 206 15.10 22.98 -0.59
CA THR A 206 15.08 24.35 -0.06
C THR A 206 13.64 24.84 0.05
N VAL A 207 13.20 25.15 1.27
CA VAL A 207 11.89 25.78 1.56
C VAL A 207 12.14 27.26 1.86
N SER A 208 11.43 28.17 1.20
CA SER A 208 11.69 29.61 1.34
C SER A 208 10.90 30.26 2.49
N GLY A 209 11.53 31.22 3.18
CA GLY A 209 10.87 32.16 4.09
C GLY A 209 10.25 31.50 5.32
N ASP A 210 9.14 32.09 5.81
CA ASP A 210 8.46 31.67 7.02
C ASP A 210 7.90 30.22 6.94
N ALA A 211 7.70 29.69 5.74
CA ALA A 211 7.24 28.31 5.54
C ALA A 211 8.28 27.27 6.01
N ALA A 212 9.58 27.61 5.97
CA ALA A 212 10.63 26.74 6.51
C ALA A 212 10.55 26.64 8.05
N LEU A 213 10.10 27.72 8.72
CA LEU A 213 9.94 27.75 10.18
C LEU A 213 8.75 26.90 10.66
N SER A 214 7.80 26.61 9.77
CA SER A 214 6.66 25.71 10.04
C SER A 214 6.94 24.23 9.76
N CYS A 215 8.14 23.88 9.32
CA CYS A 215 8.50 22.50 9.03
C CYS A 215 8.81 21.75 10.32
N GLU A 216 7.85 20.95 10.78
CA GLU A 216 7.99 20.15 11.99
C GLU A 216 8.45 18.71 11.67
N THR A 217 9.15 18.11 12.63
CA THR A 217 9.41 16.68 12.61
C THR A 217 8.11 15.94 12.87
N VAL A 218 7.63 15.22 11.87
CA VAL A 218 6.37 14.48 11.86
C VAL A 218 6.58 12.98 12.04
N VAL A 219 7.83 12.53 12.02
CA VAL A 219 8.24 11.13 12.15
C VAL A 219 9.46 11.03 13.05
N THR A 220 9.45 10.10 13.99
CA THR A 220 10.61 9.80 14.85
C THR A 220 11.20 8.43 14.54
N PRO A 221 12.49 8.19 14.87
CA PRO A 221 13.10 6.88 14.73
C PRO A 221 12.32 5.80 15.50
N THR A 222 12.23 4.60 14.92
CA THR A 222 11.51 3.46 15.49
C THR A 222 12.51 2.40 15.97
N SER A 223 12.39 1.96 17.22
CA SER A 223 13.20 0.85 17.74
C SER A 223 12.85 -0.46 17.04
N VAL A 224 13.85 -1.30 16.77
CA VAL A 224 13.67 -2.51 15.96
C VAL A 224 13.79 -3.80 16.76
N SER A 225 12.94 -4.78 16.46
CA SER A 225 13.04 -6.14 16.99
C SER A 225 14.10 -6.95 16.25
N GLU A 226 14.55 -8.08 16.81
CA GLU A 226 15.50 -8.98 16.13
C GLU A 226 14.98 -9.46 14.76
N THR A 227 13.67 -9.68 14.64
CA THR A 227 13.02 -10.07 13.37
C THR A 227 13.12 -8.94 12.36
N ALA A 228 12.80 -7.71 12.77
CA ALA A 228 12.89 -6.54 11.89
C ALA A 228 14.33 -6.27 11.47
N VAL A 229 15.31 -6.38 12.38
CA VAL A 229 16.73 -6.25 12.02
C VAL A 229 17.11 -7.24 10.92
N ALA A 230 16.75 -8.52 11.07
CA ALA A 230 17.08 -9.52 10.06
C ALA A 230 16.41 -9.23 8.70
N LEU A 231 15.14 -8.79 8.71
CA LEU A 231 14.41 -8.40 7.49
C LEU A 231 14.91 -7.09 6.86
N LEU A 232 15.44 -6.15 7.64
CA LEU A 232 15.94 -4.87 7.11
C LEU A 232 17.39 -4.95 6.62
N THR A 233 18.18 -5.91 7.13
CA THR A 233 19.63 -6.02 6.85
C THR A 233 19.99 -7.17 5.92
N GLY A 234 19.01 -7.99 5.54
CA GLY A 234 19.22 -9.20 4.74
C GLY A 234 20.04 -10.30 5.42
N GLN A 235 20.19 -10.22 6.73
CA GLN A 235 20.96 -11.19 7.50
C GLN A 235 20.14 -12.46 7.79
N THR A 236 20.82 -13.55 8.13
CA THR A 236 20.16 -14.82 8.38
C THR A 236 19.21 -14.72 9.57
N ILE A 237 17.94 -15.05 9.36
CA ILE A 237 16.93 -15.06 10.43
C ILE A 237 17.24 -16.16 11.46
N PRO A 238 17.41 -15.83 12.75
CA PRO A 238 17.70 -16.80 13.80
C PRO A 238 16.71 -17.96 13.85
N SER A 239 17.22 -19.18 14.09
CA SER A 239 16.38 -20.39 14.16
C SER A 239 15.36 -20.40 15.31
N SER A 240 15.55 -19.57 16.34
CA SER A 240 14.59 -19.32 17.41
C SER A 240 13.34 -18.59 16.89
N ILE A 241 13.52 -17.68 15.94
CA ILE A 241 12.46 -16.90 15.30
C ILE A 241 11.78 -17.74 14.20
N ARG A 242 12.54 -18.60 13.51
CA ARG A 242 12.00 -19.50 12.47
C ARG A 242 11.17 -20.66 12.99
N ARG A 243 11.50 -21.20 14.18
CA ARG A 243 10.80 -22.37 14.73
C ARG A 243 9.49 -21.94 15.38
N ASN A 244 8.39 -22.09 14.65
CA ASN A 244 7.06 -22.02 15.23
C ASN A 244 6.82 -23.28 16.09
N LEU A 245 6.85 -23.11 17.43
CA LEU A 245 6.57 -24.18 18.39
C LEU A 245 5.06 -24.36 18.66
N GLN A 246 4.20 -23.56 18.02
CA GLN A 246 2.74 -23.66 18.08
C GLN A 246 2.22 -24.40 16.84
N SER A 247 1.02 -24.99 16.93
CA SER A 247 0.35 -25.63 15.79
C SER A 247 0.28 -24.61 14.63
N GLY A 248 0.94 -24.92 13.51
CA GLY A 248 1.26 -23.96 12.44
C GLY A 248 0.12 -23.04 12.06
N SER A 249 0.26 -21.76 12.41
CA SER A 249 -0.68 -20.72 12.02
C SER A 249 -0.66 -20.58 10.49
N THR A 250 -1.86 -20.60 9.91
CA THR A 250 -2.07 -20.40 8.47
C THR A 250 -2.90 -19.14 8.28
N ILE A 251 -2.48 -18.29 7.35
CA ILE A 251 -3.20 -17.06 7.01
C ILE A 251 -3.66 -17.09 5.54
N THR A 252 -4.84 -16.53 5.28
CA THR A 252 -5.36 -16.36 3.93
C THR A 252 -5.68 -14.90 3.71
N LEU A 253 -4.94 -14.26 2.82
CA LEU A 253 -5.24 -12.90 2.36
C LEU A 253 -6.50 -12.92 1.49
N ALA A 254 -7.32 -11.89 1.64
CA ALA A 254 -8.52 -11.75 0.82
C ALA A 254 -8.13 -11.51 -0.64
N ALA A 255 -9.00 -11.91 -1.57
CA ALA A 255 -8.83 -11.58 -2.97
C ALA A 255 -8.89 -10.06 -3.18
N SER A 256 -8.03 -9.54 -4.06
CA SER A 256 -7.96 -8.12 -4.40
C SER A 256 -9.19 -7.59 -5.14
N SER A 257 -10.03 -8.49 -5.66
CA SER A 257 -11.31 -8.16 -6.27
C SER A 257 -12.48 -8.52 -5.36
N CYS A 258 -13.22 -7.51 -4.91
CA CYS A 258 -14.53 -7.72 -4.30
C CYS A 258 -15.61 -7.80 -5.39
N ALA A 259 -16.10 -9.01 -5.67
CA ALA A 259 -17.34 -9.18 -6.43
C ALA A 259 -18.54 -8.95 -5.52
N CYS A 260 -19.66 -8.49 -6.08
CA CYS A 260 -20.89 -8.45 -5.31
C CYS A 260 -21.30 -9.88 -4.94
N LYS A 261 -21.43 -10.16 -3.64
CA LYS A 261 -21.86 -11.45 -3.12
C LYS A 261 -23.38 -11.66 -3.23
N SER A 262 -24.11 -10.68 -3.73
CA SER A 262 -25.57 -10.70 -3.92
C SER A 262 -25.95 -10.28 -5.34
N THR A 263 -27.23 -10.37 -5.67
CA THR A 263 -27.76 -9.86 -6.95
C THR A 263 -27.53 -8.35 -7.04
N ARG A 264 -26.87 -7.92 -8.12
CA ARG A 264 -26.64 -6.48 -8.40
C ARG A 264 -27.95 -5.75 -8.58
N ARG A 265 -28.05 -4.54 -8.03
CA ARG A 265 -29.28 -3.73 -7.96
C ARG A 265 -29.01 -2.31 -8.49
N PRO A 266 -29.99 -1.62 -9.09
CA PRO A 266 -29.87 -0.19 -9.33
C PRO A 266 -29.51 0.56 -8.06
N CYS A 267 -28.53 1.46 -8.14
CA CYS A 267 -28.08 2.27 -7.01
C CYS A 267 -28.45 3.73 -7.23
N ILE A 268 -28.99 4.35 -6.19
CA ILE A 268 -29.28 5.78 -6.14
C ILE A 268 -28.53 6.41 -4.97
N PHE A 269 -27.87 7.54 -5.26
CA PHE A 269 -27.05 8.28 -4.31
C PHE A 269 -27.69 9.62 -3.97
N PHE A 270 -27.85 9.90 -2.69
CA PHE A 270 -28.33 11.18 -2.16
C PHE A 270 -27.21 11.91 -1.43
N HIS A 271 -26.83 13.08 -1.94
CA HIS A 271 -25.78 13.91 -1.36
C HIS A 271 -26.23 14.61 -0.06
N GLY A 272 -25.26 15.20 0.65
CA GLY A 272 -25.50 15.95 1.87
C GLY A 272 -25.88 17.42 1.64
N LEU A 273 -25.57 18.25 2.64
CA LEU A 273 -25.81 19.70 2.61
C LEU A 273 -24.90 20.40 1.57
N GLY A 274 -25.35 21.53 1.03
CA GLY A 274 -24.50 22.47 0.29
C GLY A 274 -24.77 22.55 -1.23
N GLN A 275 -25.73 21.81 -1.74
CA GLN A 275 -26.08 21.85 -3.17
C GLN A 275 -27.16 22.91 -3.41
N THR A 276 -26.88 23.91 -4.25
CA THR A 276 -27.83 24.99 -4.59
C THR A 276 -28.63 24.70 -5.86
N SER A 277 -28.04 24.01 -6.84
CA SER A 277 -28.72 23.62 -8.07
C SER A 277 -29.39 22.27 -7.95
N GLU A 278 -30.60 22.15 -8.50
CA GLU A 278 -31.44 20.95 -8.46
C GLU A 278 -31.69 20.45 -9.88
N GLN A 279 -31.83 19.14 -10.04
CA GLN A 279 -32.25 18.50 -11.28
C GLN A 279 -33.57 17.76 -11.08
N SER A 280 -34.44 17.79 -12.08
CA SER A 280 -35.74 17.10 -12.05
C SER A 280 -35.65 15.60 -12.36
N THR A 281 -34.48 15.11 -12.78
CA THR A 281 -34.24 13.72 -13.15
C THR A 281 -32.99 13.17 -12.48
N LEU A 282 -32.89 11.84 -12.41
CA LEU A 282 -31.71 11.16 -11.90
C LEU A 282 -30.52 11.32 -12.84
N GLN A 283 -29.42 11.83 -12.31
CA GLN A 283 -28.20 12.10 -13.06
C GLN A 283 -27.32 10.85 -13.14
N THR A 284 -26.47 10.78 -14.17
CA THR A 284 -25.45 9.72 -14.34
C THR A 284 -24.06 10.15 -13.90
N LYS A 285 -23.88 11.43 -13.57
CA LYS A 285 -22.62 12.01 -13.08
C LYS A 285 -22.90 12.84 -11.83
N SER A 286 -21.89 12.96 -10.97
CA SER A 286 -21.96 13.80 -9.78
C SER A 286 -20.59 14.43 -9.54
N SER A 287 -20.55 15.75 -9.36
CA SER A 287 -19.34 16.42 -8.85
C SER A 287 -19.11 16.09 -7.37
N TYR A 288 -20.18 15.90 -6.60
CA TYR A 288 -20.12 15.62 -5.17
C TYR A 288 -19.51 14.25 -4.86
N PHE A 289 -19.98 13.20 -5.55
CA PHE A 289 -19.51 11.82 -5.34
C PHE A 289 -18.39 11.39 -6.27
N GLY A 290 -18.11 12.17 -7.33
CA GLY A 290 -17.19 11.78 -8.39
C GLY A 290 -17.68 10.59 -9.23
N ASP A 291 -16.75 9.87 -9.85
CA ASP A 291 -17.04 8.67 -10.64
C ASP A 291 -16.91 7.39 -9.78
N LEU A 292 -18.05 6.76 -9.54
CA LEU A 292 -18.16 5.51 -8.77
C LEU A 292 -18.38 4.27 -9.65
N SER A 293 -18.33 4.39 -10.98
CA SER A 293 -18.63 3.30 -11.94
C SER A 293 -17.81 2.03 -11.69
N LYS A 294 -16.55 2.18 -11.24
CA LYS A 294 -15.65 1.07 -10.89
C LYS A 294 -15.54 0.80 -9.39
N LYS A 295 -16.26 1.56 -8.56
CA LYS A 295 -16.13 1.55 -7.08
C LYS A 295 -17.34 0.93 -6.36
N ALA A 296 -18.41 0.59 -7.09
CA ALA A 296 -19.63 0.03 -6.51
C ALA A 296 -20.02 -1.32 -7.19
N PRO A 297 -19.34 -2.43 -6.85
CA PRO A 297 -19.52 -3.72 -7.53
C PRO A 297 -20.92 -4.33 -7.37
N CYS A 298 -21.70 -3.91 -6.36
CA CYS A 298 -23.09 -4.33 -6.17
C CYS A 298 -24.12 -3.51 -6.95
N CYS A 299 -23.70 -2.44 -7.61
CA CYS A 299 -24.58 -1.65 -8.44
C CYS A 299 -24.67 -2.25 -9.86
N SER A 300 -25.88 -2.43 -10.37
CA SER A 300 -26.13 -2.71 -11.79
C SER A 300 -26.23 -1.42 -12.61
N SER A 301 -26.63 -0.33 -11.97
CA SER A 301 -26.58 1.04 -12.49
C SER A 301 -26.30 2.00 -11.35
N ILE A 302 -25.71 3.16 -11.65
CA ILE A 302 -25.44 4.22 -10.67
C ILE A 302 -26.14 5.49 -11.12
N LYS A 303 -26.93 6.06 -10.21
CA LYS A 303 -27.68 7.30 -10.40
C LYS A 303 -27.52 8.22 -9.21
N TYR A 304 -27.57 9.53 -9.46
CA TYR A 304 -27.42 10.55 -8.44
C TYR A 304 -28.68 11.43 -8.42
N ALA A 305 -29.23 11.63 -7.23
CA ALA A 305 -30.27 12.62 -7.00
C ALA A 305 -29.60 13.95 -6.63
N GLN A 306 -29.78 14.97 -7.45
CA GLN A 306 -29.26 16.31 -7.22
C GLN A 306 -30.40 17.22 -6.78
N LEU A 307 -30.43 17.54 -5.49
CA LEU A 307 -31.49 18.28 -4.82
C LEU A 307 -30.96 19.60 -4.25
N ASN A 308 -31.78 20.65 -4.19
CA ASN A 308 -31.37 21.89 -3.52
C ASN A 308 -31.40 21.71 -2.00
N THR A 309 -30.28 21.27 -1.43
CA THR A 309 -30.09 21.09 0.02
C THR A 309 -29.49 22.32 0.69
N ALA A 310 -29.02 23.31 -0.06
CA ALA A 310 -28.52 24.56 0.51
C ALA A 310 -29.66 25.48 0.98
N SER A 311 -30.78 25.50 0.24
CA SER A 311 -31.93 26.38 0.55
C SER A 311 -33.05 25.69 1.32
N ASN A 312 -33.04 24.36 1.44
CA ASN A 312 -34.10 23.58 2.07
C ASN A 312 -33.53 22.69 3.18
N SER A 313 -34.17 22.69 4.35
CA SER A 313 -33.78 21.81 5.45
C SER A 313 -34.16 20.36 5.16
N TRP A 314 -33.54 19.40 5.85
CA TRP A 314 -33.83 17.98 5.65
C TRP A 314 -35.22 17.58 6.14
N THR A 315 -35.87 18.44 6.94
CA THR A 315 -37.24 18.32 7.41
C THR A 315 -38.27 18.90 6.44
N ASP A 316 -37.85 19.52 5.34
CA ASP A 316 -38.76 20.09 4.35
C ASP A 316 -39.55 18.98 3.64
N ALA A 317 -40.87 19.06 3.71
CA ALA A 317 -41.76 18.03 3.18
C ALA A 317 -41.66 17.90 1.65
N THR A 318 -41.41 19.00 0.93
CA THR A 318 -41.27 18.98 -0.53
C THR A 318 -39.96 18.29 -0.92
N LEU A 319 -38.88 18.58 -0.22
CA LEU A 319 -37.58 17.94 -0.41
C LEU A 319 -37.67 16.43 -0.12
N GLN A 320 -38.30 16.04 0.97
CA GLN A 320 -38.52 14.64 1.33
C GLN A 320 -39.39 13.90 0.30
N GLN A 321 -40.42 14.56 -0.25
CA GLN A 321 -41.23 13.98 -1.32
C GLN A 321 -40.40 13.72 -2.59
N LYS A 322 -39.54 14.67 -2.99
CA LYS A 322 -38.62 14.47 -4.13
C LYS A 322 -37.67 13.30 -3.92
N VAL A 323 -37.18 13.10 -2.68
CA VAL A 323 -36.37 11.93 -2.32
C VAL A 323 -37.14 10.64 -2.54
N CYS A 324 -38.40 10.59 -2.10
CA CYS A 324 -39.27 9.43 -2.30
C CYS A 324 -39.49 9.14 -3.80
N ASP A 325 -39.84 10.17 -4.58
CA ASP A 325 -40.10 10.04 -6.02
C ASP A 325 -38.86 9.55 -6.78
N PHE A 326 -37.69 10.10 -6.45
CA PHE A 326 -36.44 9.64 -7.02
C PHE A 326 -36.11 8.20 -6.65
N ALA A 327 -36.27 7.82 -5.38
CA ALA A 327 -36.00 6.46 -4.94
C ALA A 327 -36.95 5.43 -5.59
N LEU A 328 -38.23 5.80 -5.79
CA LEU A 328 -39.19 4.99 -6.53
C LEU A 328 -38.82 4.85 -8.01
N SER A 329 -38.33 5.92 -8.66
CA SER A 329 -37.94 5.88 -10.08
C SER A 329 -36.63 5.13 -10.37
N ALA A 330 -35.83 4.81 -9.33
CA ALA A 330 -34.51 4.21 -9.49
C ALA A 330 -34.54 2.76 -10.01
N SER A 331 -35.64 2.03 -9.76
CA SER A 331 -35.81 0.64 -10.19
C SER A 331 -37.16 0.45 -10.86
N SER A 332 -37.19 -0.31 -11.97
CA SER A 332 -38.43 -0.66 -12.66
C SER A 332 -39.31 -1.64 -11.86
N THR A 333 -38.77 -2.28 -10.82
CA THR A 333 -39.53 -3.16 -9.93
C THR A 333 -40.18 -2.42 -8.76
N SER A 334 -39.82 -1.15 -8.54
CA SER A 334 -40.48 -0.27 -7.58
C SER A 334 -41.91 0.07 -8.02
N SER A 335 -42.75 0.45 -7.07
CA SER A 335 -44.16 0.75 -7.30
C SER A 335 -44.57 2.05 -6.62
N SER A 336 -44.96 3.03 -7.44
CA SER A 336 -45.48 4.32 -6.96
C SER A 336 -46.88 4.20 -6.35
N SER A 337 -47.67 3.20 -6.75
CA SER A 337 -49.03 2.98 -6.22
C SER A 337 -49.00 2.36 -4.82
N SER A 338 -48.11 1.38 -4.60
CA SER A 338 -47.91 0.76 -3.28
C SER A 338 -46.82 1.42 -2.44
N LYS A 339 -46.23 2.53 -2.94
CA LYS A 339 -45.12 3.26 -2.31
C LYS A 339 -43.99 2.33 -1.86
N THR A 340 -43.65 1.36 -2.71
CA THR A 340 -42.65 0.34 -2.40
C THR A 340 -41.42 0.55 -3.27
N ILE A 341 -40.28 0.80 -2.61
CA ILE A 341 -38.97 0.80 -3.28
C ILE A 341 -38.48 -0.65 -3.31
N ALA A 342 -38.31 -1.21 -4.50
CA ALA A 342 -37.90 -2.60 -4.67
C ALA A 342 -36.61 -2.68 -5.51
N ASP A 343 -35.76 -3.63 -5.14
CA ASP A 343 -34.50 -3.90 -5.83
C ASP A 343 -33.58 -2.71 -6.05
N THR A 344 -33.65 -1.72 -5.16
CA THR A 344 -32.79 -0.54 -5.17
C THR A 344 -31.83 -0.57 -3.99
N ILE A 345 -30.56 -0.23 -4.22
CA ILE A 345 -29.62 0.13 -3.15
C ILE A 345 -29.64 1.65 -3.02
N ILE A 346 -29.96 2.16 -1.83
CA ILE A 346 -29.94 3.59 -1.53
C ILE A 346 -28.65 3.88 -0.76
N VAL A 347 -27.84 4.80 -1.30
CA VAL A 347 -26.63 5.29 -0.67
C VAL A 347 -26.84 6.74 -0.28
N THR A 348 -26.50 7.09 0.95
CA THR A 348 -26.69 8.44 1.48
C THR A 348 -25.41 8.93 2.12
N HIS A 349 -25.22 10.26 2.12
CA HIS A 349 -24.14 10.90 2.85
C HIS A 349 -24.67 12.09 3.64
N SER A 350 -24.26 12.21 4.91
CA SER A 350 -24.60 13.34 5.79
C SER A 350 -26.11 13.62 5.81
N MET A 351 -26.54 14.86 5.54
CA MET A 351 -27.95 15.29 5.44
C MET A 351 -28.78 14.40 4.50
N GLY A 352 -28.17 13.77 3.49
CA GLY A 352 -28.79 12.76 2.62
C GLY A 352 -29.47 11.63 3.38
N GLY A 353 -28.86 11.17 4.48
CA GLY A 353 -29.41 10.12 5.32
C GLY A 353 -30.69 10.56 6.03
N LEU A 354 -30.70 11.80 6.54
CA LEU A 354 -31.84 12.39 7.23
C LEU A 354 -33.02 12.63 6.28
N MET A 355 -32.76 13.07 5.05
CA MET A 355 -33.81 13.26 4.04
C MET A 355 -34.48 11.94 3.66
N VAL A 356 -33.69 10.87 3.48
CA VAL A 356 -34.22 9.52 3.18
C VAL A 356 -35.01 8.97 4.37
N ALA A 357 -34.53 9.17 5.60
CA ALA A 357 -35.25 8.77 6.81
C ALA A 357 -36.60 9.48 6.92
N GLY A 358 -36.62 10.82 6.76
CA GLY A 358 -37.84 11.61 6.78
C GLY A 358 -38.82 11.20 5.68
N ALA A 359 -38.34 10.99 4.45
CA ALA A 359 -39.16 10.48 3.35
C ALA A 359 -39.80 9.10 3.65
N GLY A 360 -39.11 8.27 4.43
CA GLY A 360 -39.61 6.98 4.91
C GLY A 360 -40.70 7.10 5.98
N GLU A 361 -40.68 8.14 6.81
CA GLU A 361 -41.71 8.38 7.84
C GLU A 361 -43.04 8.87 7.26
N TRP A 362 -43.01 9.70 6.20
CA TRP A 362 -44.23 10.09 5.47
C TRP A 362 -44.83 8.94 4.64
N ALA A 363 -44.04 7.91 4.36
CA ALA A 363 -44.45 6.71 3.65
C ALA A 363 -44.35 5.49 4.59
N MET A 364 -45.32 5.36 5.51
CA MET A 364 -45.46 4.27 6.50
C MET A 364 -45.63 2.85 5.91
N GLN A 365 -45.15 2.62 4.68
CA GLN A 365 -45.11 1.33 4.01
C GLN A 365 -43.96 1.14 3.01
N ILE A 366 -42.85 1.89 3.10
CA ILE A 366 -41.62 1.46 2.44
C ILE A 366 -41.04 0.30 3.25
N ARG A 367 -41.37 -0.95 2.87
CA ARG A 367 -40.61 -2.12 3.32
C ARG A 367 -39.22 -2.08 2.69
N ILE A 368 -38.30 -1.32 3.28
CA ILE A 368 -36.87 -1.48 3.00
C ILE A 368 -36.50 -2.85 3.57
N LYS A 369 -36.38 -3.87 2.70
CA LYS A 369 -35.69 -5.11 3.06
C LYS A 369 -34.22 -4.74 3.27
N HIS A 370 -33.90 -4.38 4.51
CA HIS A 370 -32.54 -4.12 4.96
C HIS A 370 -31.69 -5.36 4.67
N TYR A 371 -30.69 -5.21 3.81
CA TYR A 371 -29.41 -5.87 4.00
C TYR A 371 -28.51 -4.80 4.63
N MET A 372 -28.54 -4.70 5.96
CA MET A 372 -27.37 -4.18 6.66
C MET A 372 -26.34 -5.28 6.58
N GLY A 373 -25.34 -5.15 5.71
CA GLY A 373 -24.06 -5.76 6.02
C GLY A 373 -23.54 -5.01 7.22
N GLU A 374 -23.39 -5.70 8.35
CA GLU A 374 -22.62 -5.19 9.49
C GLU A 374 -21.23 -4.80 8.97
N PHE A 375 -21.01 -3.50 8.78
CA PHE A 375 -19.70 -2.94 9.00
C PHE A 375 -19.59 -2.84 10.51
N GLU A 376 -18.84 -3.77 11.12
CA GLU A 376 -18.41 -3.64 12.50
C GLU A 376 -17.81 -2.24 12.68
N ARG A 377 -18.33 -1.51 13.66
CA ARG A 377 -17.94 -0.15 14.01
C ARG A 377 -16.46 -0.14 14.42
N PRO A 378 -15.57 0.59 13.74
CA PRO A 378 -14.42 1.17 14.42
C PRO A 378 -14.96 2.33 15.25
N ASN A 379 -14.87 2.22 16.56
CA ASN A 379 -15.09 3.34 17.46
C ASN A 379 -14.07 4.45 17.13
N ASP A 380 -14.49 5.70 17.31
CA ASP A 380 -13.70 6.93 17.26
C ASP A 380 -13.49 7.60 15.88
N TRP A 381 -14.58 8.17 15.36
CA TRP A 381 -14.49 9.42 14.60
C TRP A 381 -14.71 10.59 15.55
N LYS A 382 -13.62 11.13 16.11
CA LYS A 382 -13.63 12.47 16.72
C LYS A 382 -13.65 13.51 15.60
N TYR A 383 -14.61 14.42 15.73
CA TYR A 383 -14.80 15.64 14.95
C TYR A 383 -13.48 16.38 14.64
N GLY A 384 -13.28 16.70 13.38
CA GLY A 384 -12.34 17.72 12.91
C GLY A 384 -12.99 18.48 11.76
N LEU A 385 -13.24 19.77 11.98
CA LEU A 385 -13.73 20.73 10.98
C LEU A 385 -12.71 20.97 9.88
#